data_AF-A0A382DHF7-F1
#
_entry.id   AF-A0A382DHF7-F1
#
_cell.length_a   1.000
_cell.length_b   1.000
_cell.length_c   1.000
_cell.angle_alpha   90.00
_cell.angle_beta   90.00
_cell.angle_gamma   90.00
#
_symmetry.space_group_name_H-M   'P 1'
#
loop_
_entity.id
_entity.type
_entity.pdbx_description
1 polymer ?
#
loop_
_entity_poly.entity_id
_entity_poly.type
_entity_poly.pdbx_seq_one_letter_code
_entity_poly.pdbx_strand_id
1 'polypeptide(L)'
;MSQPVPTEKQLRQYGLMMAGMLSFFVALFFYKAWHTAGMALAVWVLFFLTLGLLAPIRLAPVYRAWMKFAEVIGNFNFKLILGLIYFVMFVPIRVLASFFREDPLTRKIEPEKETYWHDCKPRSQDPKRFEQQF
;
A
#
# COMPACT_ATOMS: atom_id res chain seq x y z
N MET A 1 7.01 -6.78 16.49
CA MET A 1 6.57 -8.17 16.31
C MET A 1 7.79 -9.01 15.98
N SER A 2 8.13 -10.01 16.81
CA SER A 2 9.20 -10.97 16.50
C SER A 2 8.75 -11.83 15.34
N GLN A 3 9.40 -11.72 14.18
CA GLN A 3 9.10 -12.54 13.01
C GLN A 3 9.23 -14.02 13.39
N PRO A 4 8.23 -14.89 13.07
CA PRO A 4 8.32 -16.31 13.37
C PRO A 4 9.56 -16.92 12.70
N VAL A 5 10.13 -17.96 13.31
CA VAL A 5 11.29 -18.64 12.75
C VAL A 5 10.89 -19.16 11.36
N PRO A 6 11.61 -18.76 10.28
CA PRO A 6 11.19 -19.10 8.93
C PRO A 6 11.36 -20.62 8.69
N THR A 7 10.32 -21.25 8.12
CA THR A 7 10.29 -22.69 7.86
C THR A 7 11.23 -23.06 6.73
N GLU A 8 11.93 -24.20 6.79
CA GLU A 8 12.87 -24.63 5.74
C GLU A 8 12.29 -24.52 4.31
N LYS A 9 11.02 -24.91 4.13
CA LYS A 9 10.29 -24.77 2.85
C LYS A 9 10.27 -23.33 2.34
N GLN A 10 10.06 -22.33 3.21
CA GLN A 10 10.05 -20.92 2.85
C GLN A 10 11.43 -20.43 2.42
N LEU A 11 12.49 -20.88 3.10
CA LEU A 11 13.87 -20.50 2.73
C LEU A 11 14.29 -21.14 1.40
N ARG A 12 13.90 -22.39 1.16
CA ARG A 12 14.10 -23.06 -0.15
C ARG A 12 13.39 -22.30 -1.26
N GLN A 13 12.13 -21.94 -1.05
CA GLN A 13 11.34 -21.19 -2.03
C GLN A 13 11.93 -19.80 -2.28
N TYR A 14 12.38 -19.10 -1.23
CA TYR A 14 13.06 -17.82 -1.36
C TYR A 14 14.35 -17.94 -2.20
N GLY A 15 15.20 -18.92 -1.91
CA GLY A 15 16.42 -19.16 -2.69
C GLY A 15 16.14 -19.46 -4.17
N LEU A 16 15.12 -20.28 -4.45
CA LEU A 16 14.69 -20.60 -5.82
C LEU A 16 14.10 -19.39 -6.54
N MET A 17 13.27 -18.59 -5.87
CA MET A 17 12.71 -17.35 -6.43
C MET A 17 13.82 -16.35 -6.76
N MET A 18 14.79 -16.17 -5.87
CA MET A 18 15.94 -15.29 -6.11
C MET A 18 16.82 -15.79 -7.24
N ALA A 19 17.13 -17.09 -7.29
CA ALA A 19 17.89 -17.68 -8.38
C ALA A 19 17.16 -17.54 -9.74
N GLY A 20 15.84 -17.76 -9.77
CA GLY A 20 15.02 -17.57 -10.97
C GLY A 20 14.99 -16.12 -11.43
N MET A 21 14.77 -15.18 -10.53
CA MET A 21 14.77 -13.74 -10.83
C MET A 21 16.14 -13.28 -11.36
N LEU A 22 17.23 -13.67 -10.70
CA LEU A 22 18.58 -13.33 -11.14
C LEU A 22 18.93 -13.98 -12.48
N SER A 23 18.51 -15.22 -12.73
CA SER A 23 18.71 -15.90 -14.02
C SER A 23 18.06 -15.14 -15.18
N PHE A 24 16.86 -14.59 -14.97
CA PHE A 24 16.21 -13.72 -15.95
C PHE A 24 17.06 -12.49 -16.29
N PHE A 25 17.62 -11.82 -15.27
CA PHE A 25 18.52 -10.67 -15.49
C PHE A 25 19.83 -11.06 -16.17
N VAL A 26 20.40 -12.21 -15.83
CA VAL A 26 21.57 -12.76 -16.53
C VAL A 26 21.27 -12.92 -18.02
N ALA A 27 20.15 -13.57 -18.37
CA ALA A 27 19.74 -13.74 -19.77
C ALA A 27 19.59 -12.40 -20.51
N LEU A 28 18.99 -11.40 -19.85
CA LEU A 28 18.79 -10.07 -20.42
C LEU A 28 20.13 -9.32 -20.64
N PHE A 29 21.06 -9.40 -19.70
CA PHE A 29 22.38 -8.78 -19.84
C PHE A 29 23.28 -9.47 -20.87
N PHE A 30 23.19 -10.80 -20.97
CA PHE A 30 23.86 -11.54 -22.04
C PHE A 30 23.30 -11.16 -23.42
N TYR A 31 21.98 -10.95 -23.54
CA TYR A 31 21.38 -10.46 -24.78
C TYR A 31 21.88 -9.06 -25.17
N LYS A 32 22.15 -8.20 -24.19
CA LYS A 32 22.68 -6.84 -24.39
C LYS A 32 24.23 -6.79 -24.53
N ALA A 33 24.90 -7.94 -24.66
CA ALA A 33 26.36 -8.08 -24.74
C ALA A 33 27.15 -7.51 -23.54
N TRP A 34 26.50 -7.34 -22.38
CA TRP A 34 27.15 -6.91 -21.14
C TRP A 34 27.68 -8.13 -20.37
N HIS A 35 28.64 -8.82 -20.96
CA HIS A 35 29.12 -10.13 -20.50
C HIS A 35 29.75 -10.10 -19.09
N THR A 36 30.45 -9.02 -18.73
CA THR A 36 31.05 -8.86 -17.39
C THR A 36 29.99 -8.77 -16.29
N ALA A 37 28.94 -7.98 -16.50
CA ALA A 37 27.82 -7.86 -15.58
C ALA A 37 27.00 -9.16 -15.51
N GLY A 38 26.78 -9.83 -16.66
CA GLY A 38 26.10 -11.12 -16.73
C GLY A 38 26.83 -12.23 -15.97
N MET A 39 28.15 -12.34 -16.11
CA MET A 39 28.96 -13.31 -15.36
C MET A 39 28.95 -13.05 -13.86
N ALA A 40 29.07 -11.79 -13.43
CA ALA A 40 28.99 -11.44 -12.01
C ALA A 40 27.65 -11.87 -11.41
N LEU A 41 26.54 -11.63 -12.10
CA LEU A 41 25.20 -12.05 -11.67
C LEU A 41 25.02 -13.57 -11.69
N ALA A 42 25.64 -14.28 -12.64
CA ALA A 42 25.59 -15.75 -12.70
C ALA A 42 26.23 -16.41 -11.46
N VAL A 43 27.30 -15.81 -10.90
CA VAL A 43 27.89 -16.27 -9.63
C VAL A 43 26.87 -16.16 -8.50
N TRP A 44 26.11 -15.06 -8.45
CA TRP A 44 25.04 -14.87 -7.46
C TRP A 44 23.88 -15.85 -7.65
N VAL A 45 23.49 -16.16 -8.89
CA VAL A 45 22.50 -17.21 -9.19
C VAL A 45 22.94 -18.54 -8.58
N LEU A 46 24.19 -18.96 -8.85
CA LEU A 46 24.72 -20.22 -8.34
C LEU A 46 24.78 -20.23 -6.80
N PHE A 47 25.17 -19.11 -6.19
CA PHE A 47 25.19 -18.95 -4.74
C PHE A 47 23.81 -19.14 -4.11
N PHE A 48 22.78 -18.45 -4.60
CA PHE A 48 21.42 -18.58 -4.06
C PHE A 48 20.78 -19.94 -4.35
N LEU A 49 21.07 -20.52 -5.53
CA LEU A 49 20.59 -21.84 -5.90
C LEU A 49 21.20 -22.92 -4.99
N THR A 50 22.52 -22.93 -4.85
CA THR A 50 23.23 -23.94 -4.04
C THR A 50 22.87 -23.85 -2.56
N LEU A 51 22.83 -22.64 -1.99
CA LEU A 51 22.40 -22.45 -0.60
C LEU A 51 20.92 -22.77 -0.39
N GLY A 52 20.07 -22.44 -1.37
CA GLY A 52 18.65 -22.76 -1.34
C GLY A 52 18.38 -24.27 -1.29
N LEU A 53 19.13 -25.07 -2.05
CA LEU A 53 18.97 -26.53 -2.09
C LEU A 53 19.70 -27.26 -0.95
N LEU A 54 20.96 -26.92 -0.68
CA LEU A 54 21.85 -27.70 0.20
C LEU A 54 21.79 -27.27 1.67
N ALA A 55 21.59 -25.98 1.94
CA ALA A 55 21.68 -25.44 3.30
C ALA A 55 20.74 -24.25 3.52
N PRO A 56 19.40 -24.45 3.41
CA PRO A 56 18.42 -23.37 3.51
C PRO A 56 18.54 -22.60 4.83
N ILE A 57 18.86 -23.26 5.95
CA ILE A 57 19.01 -22.62 7.26
C ILE A 57 20.04 -21.48 7.27
N ARG A 58 21.11 -21.55 6.47
CA ARG A 58 22.12 -20.48 6.39
C ARG A 58 21.62 -19.23 5.68
N LEU A 59 20.56 -19.35 4.86
CA LEU A 59 19.88 -18.23 4.22
C LEU A 59 18.94 -17.48 5.18
N ALA A 60 18.66 -18.01 6.37
CA ALA A 60 17.74 -17.39 7.33
C ALA A 60 18.05 -15.93 7.69
N PRO A 61 19.29 -15.52 8.03
CA PRO A 61 19.59 -14.12 8.34
C PRO A 61 19.36 -13.19 7.13
N VAL A 62 19.75 -13.62 5.92
CA VAL A 62 19.57 -12.85 4.69
C VAL A 62 18.07 -12.70 4.38
N TYR A 63 17.32 -13.80 4.45
CA TYR A 63 15.87 -13.79 4.29
C TYR A 63 15.19 -12.81 5.26
N ARG A 64 15.55 -12.86 6.55
CA ARG A 64 14.98 -11.94 7.56
C ARG A 64 15.28 -10.48 7.27
N ALA A 65 16.51 -10.15 6.87
CA ALA A 65 16.88 -8.79 6.50
C ALA A 65 16.08 -8.31 5.28
N TRP A 66 15.96 -9.17 4.25
CA TRP A 66 15.18 -8.90 3.05
C TRP A 66 13.69 -8.71 3.35
N MET A 67 13.11 -9.53 4.22
CA MET A 67 11.71 -9.42 4.61
C MET A 67 11.41 -8.13 5.39
N LYS A 68 12.32 -7.70 6.28
CA LYS A 68 12.19 -6.38 6.95
C LYS A 68 12.21 -5.24 5.94
N PHE A 69 13.07 -5.33 4.93
CA PHE A 69 13.12 -4.34 3.86
C PHE A 69 11.82 -4.33 3.04
N ALA A 70 11.31 -5.51 2.68
CA ALA A 70 10.03 -5.67 2.00
C ALA A 70 8.86 -5.11 2.82
N GLU A 71 8.88 -5.25 4.14
CA GLU A 71 7.87 -4.70 5.05
C GLU A 71 7.86 -3.16 5.03
N VAL A 72 9.04 -2.53 5.05
CA VAL A 72 9.16 -1.06 4.95
C VAL A 72 8.62 -0.55 3.62
N ILE A 73 9.01 -1.21 2.52
CA ILE A 73 8.51 -0.89 1.17
C ILE A 73 6.99 -1.11 1.10
N GLY A 74 6.50 -2.22 1.63
CA GLY A 74 5.08 -2.56 1.63
C GLY A 74 4.25 -1.53 2.38
N ASN A 75 4.71 -1.09 3.55
CA ASN A 75 4.06 -0.05 4.35
C ASN A 75 4.02 1.29 3.62
N PHE A 76 5.11 1.66 2.93
CA PHE A 76 5.13 2.86 2.11
C PHE A 76 4.16 2.76 0.93
N ASN A 77 4.18 1.64 0.19
CA ASN A 77 3.29 1.41 -0.95
C ASN A 77 1.81 1.44 -0.53
N PHE A 78 1.45 0.79 0.56
CA PHE A 78 0.07 0.79 1.06
C PHE A 78 -0.42 2.21 1.34
N LYS A 79 0.38 3.03 2.04
CA LYS A 79 0.06 4.43 2.31
C LYS A 79 -0.02 5.26 1.03
N LEU A 80 0.89 5.02 0.09
CA LEU A 80 0.92 5.71 -1.19
C LEU A 80 -0.33 5.41 -2.03
N ILE A 81 -0.68 4.13 -2.20
CA ILE A 81 -1.85 3.69 -2.96
C ILE A 81 -3.12 4.22 -2.29
N LEU A 82 -3.26 4.06 -0.98
CA LEU A 82 -4.44 4.52 -0.26
C LEU A 82 -4.57 6.05 -0.30
N GLY A 83 -3.46 6.77 -0.15
CA GLY A 83 -3.42 8.23 -0.30
C GLY A 83 -3.79 8.66 -1.72
N LEU A 84 -3.25 7.99 -2.75
CA LEU A 84 -3.59 8.28 -4.14
C LEU A 84 -5.08 8.05 -4.43
N ILE A 85 -5.65 6.94 -3.98
CA ILE A 85 -7.09 6.67 -4.11
C ILE A 85 -7.90 7.77 -3.42
N TYR A 86 -7.47 8.19 -2.22
CA TYR A 86 -8.14 9.28 -1.52
C TYR A 86 -8.14 10.58 -2.34
N PHE A 87 -6.97 10.98 -2.87
CA PHE A 87 -6.83 12.17 -3.69
C PHE A 87 -7.57 12.07 -5.03
N VAL A 88 -7.58 10.91 -5.67
CA VAL A 88 -8.21 10.74 -6.99
C VAL A 88 -9.73 10.60 -6.89
N MET A 89 -10.26 10.03 -5.81
CA MET A 89 -11.71 9.84 -5.68
C MET A 89 -12.36 10.91 -4.81
N PHE A 90 -11.89 11.12 -3.58
CA PHE A 90 -12.60 11.94 -2.61
C PHE A 90 -12.37 13.44 -2.82
N VAL A 91 -11.18 13.84 -3.25
CA VAL A 91 -10.89 15.26 -3.50
C VAL A 91 -11.70 15.82 -4.67
N PRO A 92 -11.80 15.18 -5.87
CA PRO A 92 -12.65 15.72 -6.91
C PRO A 92 -14.13 15.70 -6.52
N ILE A 93 -14.60 14.70 -5.77
CA ILE A 93 -15.96 14.72 -5.21
C ILE A 93 -16.18 15.96 -4.34
N ARG A 94 -15.22 16.29 -3.46
CA ARG A 94 -15.27 17.50 -2.63
C ARG A 94 -15.22 18.77 -3.48
N VAL A 95 -14.36 18.83 -4.49
CA VAL A 95 -14.24 19.99 -5.37
C VAL A 95 -15.54 20.20 -6.14
N LEU A 96 -16.09 19.15 -6.78
CA LEU A 96 -17.39 19.20 -7.45
C LEU A 96 -18.50 19.62 -6.48
N ALA A 97 -18.57 18.99 -5.30
CA ALA A 97 -19.56 19.37 -4.29
C ALA A 97 -19.42 20.84 -3.87
N SER A 98 -18.19 21.36 -3.75
CA SER A 98 -17.96 22.77 -3.43
C SER A 98 -18.35 23.73 -4.56
N PHE A 99 -18.33 23.28 -5.83
CA PHE A 99 -18.77 24.08 -6.97
C PHE A 99 -20.29 24.02 -7.16
N PHE A 100 -20.92 22.86 -6.92
CA PHE A 100 -22.34 22.64 -7.23
C PHE A 100 -23.29 22.76 -6.02
N ARG A 101 -22.79 22.67 -4.78
CA ARG A 101 -23.61 22.84 -3.57
C ARG A 101 -23.25 24.10 -2.81
N GLU A 102 -24.26 24.89 -2.48
CA GLU A 102 -24.18 25.87 -1.39
C GLU A 102 -23.90 25.16 -0.07
N ASP A 103 -23.13 25.82 0.81
CA ASP A 103 -22.67 25.27 2.08
C ASP A 103 -23.85 24.79 2.94
N PRO A 104 -24.08 23.46 3.06
CA PRO A 104 -25.27 22.94 3.73
C PRO A 104 -25.26 23.16 5.24
N LEU A 105 -24.11 23.55 5.80
CA LEU A 105 -23.97 23.81 7.23
C LEU A 105 -23.76 25.30 7.54
N THR A 106 -23.92 26.20 6.54
CA THR A 106 -23.81 27.66 6.73
C THR A 106 -22.60 28.03 7.59
N ARG A 107 -21.44 27.44 7.29
CA ARG A 107 -20.23 27.48 8.15
C ARG A 107 -19.53 28.82 8.11
N LYS A 108 -19.86 29.68 7.14
CA LYS A 108 -19.35 31.05 7.06
C LYS A 108 -19.98 31.88 8.18
N ILE A 109 -19.12 32.43 9.03
CA ILE A 109 -19.52 33.40 10.06
C ILE A 109 -19.82 34.71 9.35
N GLU A 110 -21.07 35.15 9.42
CA GLU A 110 -21.57 36.42 8.91
C GLU A 110 -21.66 37.41 10.09
N PRO A 111 -20.66 38.30 10.29
CA PRO A 111 -20.60 39.19 11.45
C PRO A 111 -21.70 40.24 11.48
N GLU A 112 -22.36 40.51 10.35
CA GLU A 112 -23.47 41.47 10.22
C GLU A 112 -24.83 40.84 10.56
N LYS A 113 -24.92 39.52 10.73
CA LYS A 113 -26.17 38.86 11.15
C LYS A 113 -26.41 39.07 12.63
N GLU A 114 -27.58 39.63 12.96
CA GLU A 114 -28.03 39.77 14.35
C GLU A 114 -28.23 38.41 15.03
N THR A 115 -28.56 37.35 14.28
CA THR A 115 -28.87 36.04 14.85
C THR A 115 -28.70 34.91 13.80
N TYR A 116 -28.12 33.77 14.20
CA TYR A 116 -27.95 32.56 13.35
C TYR A 116 -29.10 31.56 13.44
N TRP A 117 -30.10 31.83 14.28
CA TRP A 117 -31.28 31.00 14.47
C TRP A 117 -32.11 30.97 13.19
N HIS A 118 -32.36 29.77 12.67
CA HIS A 118 -33.33 29.58 11.60
C HIS A 118 -34.73 29.45 12.20
N ASP A 119 -35.69 30.16 11.61
CA ASP A 119 -37.10 30.03 11.98
C ASP A 119 -37.60 28.62 11.66
N CYS A 120 -37.61 27.78 12.70
CA CYS A 120 -38.08 26.41 12.60
C CYS A 120 -39.60 26.44 12.75
N LYS A 121 -40.33 26.37 11.63
CA LYS A 121 -41.80 26.22 11.69
C LYS A 121 -42.14 25.01 12.59
N PRO A 122 -43.07 25.14 13.55
CA PRO A 122 -43.48 24.02 14.39
C PRO A 122 -43.97 22.89 13.49
N ARG A 123 -43.20 21.80 13.43
CA ARG A 123 -43.54 20.61 12.64
C ARG A 123 -44.60 19.80 13.38
N SER A 124 -45.44 19.09 12.63
CA SER A 124 -46.53 18.28 13.17
C SER A 124 -46.03 17.29 14.24
N GLN A 125 -46.82 17.13 15.31
CA GLN A 125 -46.55 16.24 16.45
C GLN A 125 -46.95 14.77 16.17
N ASP A 126 -46.90 14.33 14.90
CA ASP A 126 -47.32 12.98 14.54
C ASP A 126 -46.31 11.93 15.05
N PRO A 127 -46.73 10.97 15.89
CA PRO A 127 -45.84 9.94 16.45
C PRO A 127 -45.13 9.11 15.38
N LYS A 128 -45.76 8.88 14.22
CA LYS A 128 -45.18 8.08 13.11
C LYS A 128 -43.93 8.70 12.52
N ARG A 129 -43.71 10.00 12.76
CA ARG A 129 -42.52 10.71 12.28
C ARG A 129 -41.24 10.29 13.02
N PHE A 130 -41.35 9.93 14.29
CA PHE A 130 -40.19 9.47 15.07
C PHE A 130 -39.63 8.14 14.53
N GLU A 131 -40.46 7.35 13.86
CA GLU A 131 -40.06 6.09 13.21
C GLU A 131 -39.19 6.33 11.95
N GLN A 132 -39.23 7.52 11.34
CA GLN A 132 -38.51 7.86 10.11
C GLN A 132 -37.24 8.67 10.34
N GLN A 133 -36.84 8.87 11.61
CA GLN A 133 -35.67 9.69 11.96
C GLN A 133 -34.34 8.92 12.03
N PHE A 134 -34.35 7.60 11.99
CA PHE A 134 -33.19 6.72 12.06
C PHE A 134 -33.08 5.86 10.80
#